data_AF-A0A956WX36-F1
#
_entry.id   AF-A0A956WX36-F1
#
_cell.length_a   1.000
_cell.length_b   1.000
_cell.length_c   1.000
_cell.angle_alpha   90.00
_cell.angle_beta   90.00
_cell.angle_gamma   90.00
#
_symmetry.space_group_name_H-M   'P 1'
#
loop_
_entity.id
_entity.type
_entity.pdbx_description
1 polymer ?
#
loop_
_entity_poly.entity_id
_entity_poly.type
_entity_poly.pdbx_seq_one_letter_code
_entity_poly.pdbx_strand_id
1 'polypeptide(L)' 'APDTPLLEALQRLLQGKIKRLPVVDNAGHVVGLIGRGQILQALSSEV' A
#
# COMPACT_ATOMS: atom_id res chain seq x y z
N ALA A 1 7.96 -1.39 -0.78
CA ALA A 1 8.79 -0.53 0.07
C ALA A 1 7.98 0.74 0.39
N PRO A 2 8.41 1.63 1.31
CA PRO A 2 7.61 2.78 1.75
C PRO A 2 7.46 3.86 0.67
N ASP A 3 8.38 3.87 -0.29
CA ASP A 3 8.48 4.69 -1.48
C ASP A 3 7.69 4.13 -2.68
N THR A 4 7.10 2.93 -2.56
CA THR A 4 6.26 2.36 -3.62
C THR A 4 5.04 3.27 -3.87
N PRO A 5 4.77 3.71 -5.12
CA PRO A 5 3.62 4.54 -5.43
C PRO A 5 2.30 3.91 -4.98
N LEU A 6 1.39 4.73 -4.45
CA LEU A 6 0.09 4.26 -3.94
C LEU A 6 -0.72 3.51 -5.00
N LEU A 7 -0.67 3.95 -6.26
CA LEU A 7 -1.36 3.29 -7.37
C LEU A 7 -0.81 1.89 -7.63
N GLU A 8 0.52 1.73 -7.56
CA GLU A 8 1.17 0.41 -7.71
C GLU A 8 0.81 -0.52 -6.54
N ALA A 9 0.84 0.00 -5.30
CA ALA A 9 0.40 -0.76 -4.13
C ALA A 9 -1.07 -1.22 -4.25
N LEU A 10 -1.95 -0.36 -4.79
CA LEU A 10 -3.35 -0.71 -5.06
C LEU A 10 -3.47 -1.81 -6.12
N GLN A 11 -2.71 -1.73 -7.21
CA GLN A 11 -2.68 -2.77 -8.25
C GLN A 11 -2.26 -4.12 -7.67
N ARG A 12 -1.22 -4.15 -6.81
CA ARG A 12 -0.76 -5.38 -6.14
C ARG A 12 -1.83 -5.99 -5.23
N LEU A 13 -2.59 -5.16 -4.50
CA LEU A 13 -3.73 -5.64 -3.70
C LEU A 13 -4.79 -6.31 -4.57
N LEU A 14 -5.14 -5.69 -5.71
CA LEU A 14 -6.16 -6.18 -6.63
C LEU A 14 -5.74 -7.48 -7.31
N GLN A 15 -4.51 -7.53 -7.85
CA GLN A 15 -3.96 -8.70 -8.53
C GLN A 15 -3.80 -9.89 -7.58
N GLY A 16 -3.30 -9.63 -6.36
CA GLY A 16 -3.10 -10.67 -5.36
C GLY A 16 -4.38 -11.14 -4.65
N LYS A 17 -5.54 -10.50 -4.89
CA LYS A 17 -6.79 -10.72 -4.15
C LYS A 17 -6.62 -10.65 -2.62
N ILE A 18 -5.66 -9.83 -2.18
CA ILE A 18 -5.33 -9.63 -0.76
C ILE A 18 -5.85 -8.29 -0.29
N LYS A 19 -6.24 -8.22 0.99
CA LYS A 19 -6.88 -7.03 1.56
C LYS A 19 -5.88 -5.97 2.02
N ARG A 20 -4.65 -6.38 2.34
CA ARG A 20 -3.61 -5.54 2.95
C ARG A 20 -2.21 -5.97 2.49
N LEU A 21 -1.28 -5.03 2.46
CA LEU A 21 0.13 -5.22 2.15
C LEU A 21 0.99 -4.76 3.32
N PRO A 22 1.99 -5.55 3.77
CA PRO A 22 3.01 -5.06 4.67
C PRO A 22 3.89 -4.05 3.93
N VAL A 23 4.17 -2.93 4.58
CA VAL A 23 5.20 -1.99 4.16
C VAL A 23 6.49 -2.42 4.83
N VAL A 24 7.51 -2.68 4.03
CA VAL A 24 8.82 -3.12 4.50
C VAL A 24 9.88 -2.05 4.22
N ASP A 25 10.86 -1.91 5.11
CA ASP A 25 12.06 -1.10 4.88
C ASP A 25 13.04 -1.80 3.91
N ASN A 26 14.20 -1.16 3.68
CA ASN A 26 15.23 -1.68 2.78
C ASN A 26 15.93 -2.95 3.31
N ALA A 27 15.87 -3.19 4.62
CA ALA A 27 16.39 -4.42 5.24
C ALA A 27 15.34 -5.55 5.26
N GLY A 28 14.12 -5.28 4.78
CA GLY A 28 13.01 -6.24 4.74
C GLY A 28 12.18 -6.31 6.01
N HIS A 29 12.40 -5.42 6.99
CA HIS A 29 11.60 -5.37 8.21
C HIS A 29 10.25 -4.71 7.95
N VAL A 30 9.19 -5.26 8.54
CA VAL A 30 7.85 -4.67 8.46
C VAL A 30 7.81 -3.40 9.31
N VAL A 31 7.60 -2.27 8.64
CA VAL A 31 7.48 -0.94 9.27
C VAL A 31 6.05 -0.41 9.26
N GLY A 32 5.13 -1.10 8.56
CA GLY A 32 3.73 -0.70 8.53
C GLY A 32 2.82 -1.68 7.79
N LEU A 33 1.53 -1.36 7.76
CA LEU A 33 0.51 -2.14 7.08
C LEU A 33 -0.49 -1.22 6.40
N ILE A 34 -0.68 -1.39 5.10
CA ILE A 34 -1.63 -0.59 4.31
C ILE A 34 -2.71 -1.48 3.71
N GLY A 35 -3.95 -0.99 3.69
CA GLY A 35 -5.07 -1.65 3.02
C GLY A 35 -5.72 -0.75 1.97
N ARG A 36 -6.59 -1.34 1.15
CA ARG A 36 -7.31 -0.62 0.08
C ARG A 36 -8.02 0.65 0.57
N GLY A 37 -8.68 0.59 1.73
CA GLY A 37 -9.41 1.74 2.28
C GLY A 37 -8.49 2.93 2.61
N GLN A 38 -7.32 2.67 3.18
CA GLN A 38 -6.33 3.71 3.50
C GLN A 38 -5.77 4.35 2.23
N ILE A 39 -5.49 3.53 1.21
CA ILE A 39 -5.01 4.03 -0.09
C ILE A 39 -6.07 4.91 -0.76
N LEU A 40 -7.33 4.47 -0.80
CA LEU A 40 -8.42 5.25 -1.37
C LEU A 40 -8.66 6.56 -0.62
N GLN A 41 -8.59 6.53 0.71
CA GLN A 41 -8.69 7.73 1.54
C GLN A 41 -7.59 8.75 1.21
N ALA A 42 -6.34 8.29 1.11
CA ALA A 42 -5.20 9.15 0.76
C ALA A 42 -5.38 9.81 -0.61
N LEU A 43 -5.73 9.01 -1.63
CA LEU A 43 -5.97 9.51 -3.00
C LEU A 43 -7.15 10.49 -3.07
N SER A 44 -8.20 10.30 -2.26
CA SER A 44 -9.35 11.20 -2.22
C SER A 44 -9.08 12.52 -1.51
N SER A 45 -8.03 12.58 -0.69
CA SER A 45 -7.65 13.79 0.06
C SER A 45 -6.69 14.69 -0.72
N GLU A 46 -6.20 14.23 -1.87
CA GLU A 46 -5.33 14.98 -2.80
C GLU A 46 -6.11 15.67 -3.93
N VAL A 47 -7.46 15.72 -3.83
CA VAL A 47 -8.36 16.34 -4.82
C VAL A 47 -9.15 17.50 -4.19
#